data_AF-A0A7S2C5V5-F1
#
_entry.id   AF-A0A7S2C5V5-F1
#
_cell.length_a   1.000
_cell.length_b   1.000
_cell.length_c   1.000
_cell.angle_alpha   90.00
_cell.angle_beta   90.00
_cell.angle_gamma   90.00
#
_symmetry.space_group_name_H-M   'P 1'
#
loop_
_entity.id
_entity.type
_entity.pdbx_description
1 polymer ?
#
loop_
_entity_poly.entity_id
_entity_poly.type
_entity_poly.pdbx_seq_one_letter_code
_entity_poly.pdbx_strand_id
1 'polypeptide(L)'
;MPPMARYSSWREKQNAFIHACYVRHEHDECMRVIEEQLSECAFCEYPLYVKALILRQRGKIQESLTLFQSATCLNPNNTANLKQVGHSYYLLGKHKQAIQVYEEAQRIGEENVRKRNEVGRQARLSADDWEIWHNKGLCYIHMKQLGLAIESFQRANSIQRHDATYMQLGKVYQLQENFEEALKVYQDAIDFSPENPELLTTVGLVWLRLQENPKAFEQLGNSLTHDPRNAKTILAAGSIIQDNQEMDTALIKYRVAAVQTPNSAQLWNNIGMCFFGKAFHTAAVSCLKRALYLDPFEWIICYNLGLVHLNTGQYASAFHYFSASINLKSDFPASYMYLAITLARLKDFPNSCTAYEKAISMEQDHMNHLNYAITLYNHGEVDKARTHHGIFKQLYAELNQEDVEHDYEVMAQSQGLQEALSKAGNLS
;
A
#
# COMPACT_ATOMS: atom_id res chain seq x y z
N MET A 1 17.68 -45.04 -43.25
CA MET A 1 18.03 -44.01 -42.25
C MET A 1 18.54 -42.78 -43.00
N PRO A 2 17.76 -41.69 -43.13
CA PRO A 2 18.26 -40.45 -43.69
C PRO A 2 19.15 -39.73 -42.66
N PRO A 3 20.12 -38.91 -43.09
CA PRO A 3 21.18 -38.40 -42.22
C PRO A 3 20.62 -37.35 -41.25
N MET A 4 20.77 -37.59 -39.94
CA MET A 4 20.38 -36.66 -38.86
C MET A 4 20.93 -35.23 -39.03
N ALA A 5 22.03 -35.06 -39.77
CA ALA A 5 22.67 -33.76 -40.00
C ALA A 5 21.86 -32.80 -40.90
N ARG A 6 20.95 -33.29 -41.76
CA ARG A 6 20.11 -32.40 -42.61
C ARG A 6 18.92 -31.79 -41.87
N TYR A 7 18.46 -32.40 -40.78
CA TYR A 7 17.29 -31.91 -40.02
C TYR A 7 17.62 -30.75 -39.07
N SER A 8 18.86 -30.62 -38.59
CA SER A 8 19.26 -29.53 -37.70
C SER A 8 19.22 -28.16 -38.38
N SER A 9 19.61 -28.10 -39.66
CA SER A 9 19.63 -26.86 -40.46
C SER A 9 18.25 -26.22 -40.65
N TRP A 10 17.17 -27.01 -40.65
CA TRP A 10 15.80 -26.51 -40.82
C TRP A 10 15.15 -26.09 -39.50
N ARG A 11 15.55 -26.73 -38.39
CA ARG A 11 14.96 -26.46 -37.07
C ARG A 11 15.24 -25.05 -36.55
N GLU A 12 16.37 -24.46 -36.94
CA GLU A 12 16.85 -23.19 -36.41
C GLU A 12 16.97 -22.08 -37.46
N LYS A 13 16.55 -22.37 -38.70
CA LYS A 13 16.81 -21.56 -39.90
C LYS A 13 16.39 -20.09 -39.77
N GLN A 14 15.25 -19.82 -39.13
CA GLN A 14 14.70 -18.47 -38.98
C GLN A 14 14.73 -17.97 -37.53
N ASN A 15 15.37 -18.68 -36.59
CA ASN A 15 15.36 -18.31 -35.17
C ASN A 15 15.92 -16.90 -34.92
N ALA A 16 17.02 -16.53 -35.60
CA ALA A 16 17.61 -15.20 -35.48
C ALA A 16 16.65 -14.09 -35.98
N PHE A 17 15.91 -14.36 -37.05
CA PHE A 17 14.93 -13.41 -37.59
C PHE A 17 13.71 -13.29 -36.67
N ILE A 18 13.20 -14.41 -36.16
CA ILE A 18 12.12 -14.44 -35.16
C ILE A 18 12.51 -13.64 -33.92
N HIS A 19 13.73 -13.83 -33.41
CA HIS A 19 14.25 -13.07 -32.28
C HIS A 19 14.30 -11.57 -32.58
N ALA A 20 14.81 -11.18 -33.75
CA ALA A 20 14.89 -9.78 -34.14
C ALA A 20 13.51 -9.11 -34.21
N CYS A 21 12.52 -9.78 -34.83
CA CYS A 21 11.14 -9.29 -34.90
C CYS A 21 10.53 -9.16 -33.49
N TYR A 22 10.76 -10.15 -32.62
CA TYR A 22 10.25 -10.12 -31.25
C TYR A 22 10.83 -8.96 -30.44
N VAL A 23 12.15 -8.73 -30.52
CA VAL A 23 12.84 -7.63 -29.83
C VAL A 23 12.40 -6.25 -30.36
N ARG A 24 12.04 -6.16 -31.65
CA ARG A 24 11.49 -4.94 -32.26
C ARG A 24 10.01 -4.70 -31.96
N HIS A 25 9.36 -5.58 -31.21
CA HIS A 25 7.92 -5.57 -30.96
C HIS A 25 7.06 -5.69 -32.23
N GLU A 26 7.62 -6.26 -33.30
CA GLU A 26 6.92 -6.58 -34.56
C GLU A 26 6.17 -7.90 -34.42
N HIS A 27 5.20 -7.94 -33.48
CA HIS A 27 4.58 -9.18 -33.02
C HIS A 27 3.80 -9.92 -34.12
N ASP A 28 3.12 -9.21 -35.04
CA ASP A 28 2.34 -9.85 -36.10
C ASP A 28 3.23 -10.48 -37.17
N GLU A 29 4.31 -9.80 -37.55
CA GLU A 29 5.30 -10.35 -38.47
C GLU A 29 6.04 -11.54 -37.84
N CYS A 30 6.42 -11.42 -36.57
CA CYS A 30 7.01 -12.50 -35.80
C CYS A 30 6.10 -13.74 -35.78
N MET A 31 4.80 -13.56 -35.54
CA MET A 31 3.82 -14.65 -35.53
C MET A 31 3.68 -15.33 -36.89
N ARG A 32 3.65 -14.56 -37.99
CA ARG A 32 3.58 -15.10 -39.36
C ARG A 32 4.77 -16.00 -39.66
N VAL A 33 5.98 -15.53 -39.33
CA VAL A 33 7.23 -16.29 -39.58
C VAL A 33 7.29 -17.53 -38.70
N ILE A 34 6.84 -17.43 -37.44
CA ILE A 34 6.75 -18.60 -36.57
C ILE A 34 5.78 -19.64 -37.14
N GLU A 35 4.62 -19.22 -37.66
CA GLU A 35 3.63 -20.15 -38.23
C GLU A 35 4.13 -20.81 -39.51
N GLU A 36 4.84 -20.07 -40.36
CA GLU A 36 5.53 -20.62 -41.53
C GLU A 36 6.55 -21.68 -41.10
N GLN A 37 7.45 -21.36 -40.16
CA GLN A 37 8.46 -22.30 -39.68
C GLN A 37 7.85 -23.54 -38.97
N LEU A 38 6.77 -23.36 -38.21
CA LEU A 38 6.07 -24.47 -37.55
C LEU A 38 5.30 -25.36 -38.54
N SER A 39 4.84 -24.80 -39.66
CA SER A 39 4.22 -25.56 -40.75
C SER A 39 5.23 -26.44 -41.49
N GLU A 40 6.47 -25.96 -41.64
CA GLU A 40 7.58 -26.73 -42.21
C GLU A 40 8.15 -27.75 -41.22
N CYS A 41 8.23 -27.40 -39.94
CA CYS A 41 8.79 -28.23 -38.88
C CYS A 41 8.06 -28.02 -37.54
N ALA A 42 7.21 -28.97 -37.17
CA ALA A 42 6.47 -28.93 -35.90
C ALA A 42 7.35 -29.10 -34.64
N PHE A 43 8.60 -29.57 -34.79
CA PHE A 43 9.51 -29.91 -33.68
C PHE A 43 10.59 -28.84 -33.46
N CYS A 44 10.19 -27.57 -33.39
CA CYS A 44 11.08 -26.44 -33.17
C CYS A 44 10.81 -25.79 -31.79
N GLU A 45 11.75 -25.94 -30.85
CA GLU A 45 11.63 -25.41 -29.48
C GLU A 45 11.51 -23.87 -29.45
N TYR A 46 12.41 -23.18 -30.14
CA TYR A 46 12.52 -21.72 -30.04
C TYR A 46 11.32 -20.96 -30.63
N PRO A 47 10.78 -21.30 -31.82
CA PRO A 47 9.54 -20.69 -32.32
C PRO A 47 8.34 -20.92 -31.39
N LEU A 48 8.20 -22.11 -30.78
CA LEU A 48 7.16 -22.38 -29.79
C LEU A 48 7.32 -21.49 -28.55
N TYR A 49 8.55 -21.34 -28.06
CA TYR A 49 8.89 -20.47 -26.94
C TYR A 49 8.52 -19.01 -27.20
N VAL A 50 8.92 -18.46 -28.36
CA VAL A 50 8.61 -17.07 -28.71
C VAL A 50 7.12 -16.86 -28.97
N LYS A 51 6.43 -17.82 -29.64
CA LYS A 51 4.97 -17.80 -29.80
C LYS A 51 4.26 -17.73 -28.45
N ALA A 52 4.73 -18.53 -27.49
CA ALA A 52 4.18 -18.55 -26.14
C ALA A 52 4.39 -17.21 -25.41
N LEU A 53 5.55 -16.56 -25.57
CA LEU A 53 5.81 -15.22 -25.02
C LEU A 53 4.85 -14.16 -25.61
N ILE A 54 4.66 -14.16 -26.94
CA ILE A 54 3.76 -13.23 -27.62
C ILE A 54 2.31 -13.44 -27.17
N LEU A 55 1.85 -14.70 -27.10
CA LEU A 55 0.48 -15.01 -26.65
C LEU A 55 0.25 -14.57 -25.20
N ARG A 56 1.27 -14.70 -24.33
CA ARG A 56 1.20 -14.20 -22.96
C ARG A 56 1.06 -12.68 -22.92
N GLN A 57 1.85 -11.95 -23.71
CA GLN A 57 1.75 -10.48 -23.82
C GLN A 57 0.36 -10.04 -24.33
N ARG A 58 -0.27 -10.84 -25.19
CA ARG A 58 -1.66 -10.64 -25.65
C ARG A 58 -2.73 -11.07 -24.64
N GLY A 59 -2.35 -11.53 -23.44
CA GLY A 59 -3.27 -11.98 -22.39
C GLY A 59 -3.79 -13.42 -22.55
N LYS A 60 -3.39 -14.15 -23.60
CA LYS A 60 -3.77 -15.55 -23.85
C LYS A 60 -2.87 -16.51 -23.07
N ILE A 61 -2.92 -16.42 -21.74
CA ILE A 61 -1.99 -17.12 -20.83
C ILE A 61 -2.17 -18.64 -20.89
N GLN A 62 -3.39 -19.15 -21.09
CA GLN A 62 -3.64 -20.61 -21.16
C GLN A 62 -3.04 -21.24 -22.42
N GLU A 63 -3.20 -20.61 -23.59
CA GLU A 63 -2.55 -21.07 -24.84
C GLU A 63 -1.02 -20.99 -24.70
N SER A 64 -0.50 -19.89 -24.14
CA SER A 64 0.92 -19.71 -23.82
C SER A 64 1.47 -20.84 -22.95
N LEU A 65 0.76 -21.22 -21.88
CA LEU A 65 1.13 -22.33 -21.00
C LEU A 65 1.26 -23.65 -21.78
N THR A 66 0.29 -23.97 -22.64
CA THR A 66 0.33 -25.22 -23.43
C THR A 66 1.53 -25.26 -24.37
N LEU A 67 1.89 -24.12 -24.96
CA LEU A 67 3.06 -24.01 -25.82
C LEU A 67 4.37 -24.13 -25.02
N PHE A 68 4.47 -23.52 -23.84
CA PHE A 68 5.65 -23.72 -22.98
C PHE A 68 5.79 -25.17 -22.52
N GLN A 69 4.69 -25.85 -22.18
CA GLN A 69 4.70 -27.28 -21.86
C GLN A 69 5.18 -28.11 -23.06
N SER A 70 4.72 -27.78 -24.27
CA SER A 70 5.21 -28.44 -25.49
C SER A 70 6.70 -28.21 -25.73
N ALA A 71 7.21 -27.00 -25.46
CA ALA A 71 8.63 -26.67 -25.55
C ALA A 71 9.46 -27.44 -24.50
N THR A 72 8.93 -27.59 -23.26
CA THR A 72 9.54 -28.44 -22.23
C THR A 72 9.57 -29.91 -22.64
N CYS A 73 8.53 -30.44 -23.30
CA CYS A 73 8.55 -31.81 -23.81
C CYS A 73 9.61 -32.03 -24.89
N LEU A 74 9.89 -31.02 -25.73
CA LEU A 74 10.94 -31.08 -26.75
C LEU A 74 12.34 -31.04 -26.14
N ASN A 75 12.53 -30.27 -25.06
CA ASN A 75 13.80 -30.15 -24.36
C ASN A 75 13.60 -30.15 -22.82
N PRO A 76 13.55 -31.35 -22.21
CA PRO A 76 13.29 -31.48 -20.77
C PRO A 76 14.39 -30.89 -19.88
N ASN A 77 15.62 -30.78 -20.38
CA ASN A 77 16.76 -30.30 -19.59
C ASN A 77 16.85 -28.76 -19.56
N ASN A 78 16.04 -28.04 -20.35
CA ASN A 78 16.07 -26.60 -20.40
C ASN A 78 15.27 -25.98 -19.24
N THR A 79 15.99 -25.48 -18.24
CA THR A 79 15.40 -24.83 -17.06
C THR A 79 14.63 -23.56 -17.41
N ALA A 80 15.01 -22.84 -18.48
CA ALA A 80 14.33 -21.62 -18.91
C ALA A 80 12.87 -21.89 -19.31
N ASN A 81 12.59 -23.01 -19.98
CA ASN A 81 11.23 -23.39 -20.36
C ASN A 81 10.38 -23.67 -19.12
N LEU A 82 10.92 -24.40 -18.14
CA LEU A 82 10.23 -24.67 -16.87
C LEU A 82 9.96 -23.40 -16.07
N LYS A 83 10.90 -22.45 -16.03
CA LYS A 83 10.67 -21.12 -15.43
C LYS A 83 9.47 -20.42 -16.08
N GLN A 84 9.36 -20.49 -17.41
CA GLN A 84 8.21 -19.92 -18.12
C GLN A 84 6.89 -20.66 -17.86
N VAL A 85 6.91 -21.99 -17.72
CA VAL A 85 5.74 -22.78 -17.30
C VAL A 85 5.30 -22.35 -15.89
N GLY A 86 6.23 -22.29 -14.94
CA GLY A 86 5.98 -21.83 -13.57
C GLY A 86 5.40 -20.41 -13.53
N HIS A 87 5.96 -19.50 -14.32
CA HIS A 87 5.46 -18.13 -14.41
C HIS A 87 4.07 -18.06 -15.03
N SER A 88 3.77 -18.90 -16.03
CA SER A 88 2.42 -18.98 -16.61
C SER A 88 1.41 -19.49 -15.57
N TYR A 89 1.78 -20.48 -14.75
CA TYR A 89 0.94 -20.94 -13.63
C TYR A 89 0.72 -19.85 -12.58
N TYR A 90 1.76 -19.07 -12.26
CA TYR A 90 1.66 -17.91 -11.37
C TYR A 90 0.63 -16.89 -11.89
N LEU A 91 0.72 -16.51 -13.17
CA LEU A 91 -0.22 -15.58 -13.80
C LEU A 91 -1.66 -16.12 -13.85
N LEU A 92 -1.85 -17.44 -13.88
CA LEU A 92 -3.17 -18.09 -13.79
C LEU A 92 -3.69 -18.25 -12.36
N GLY A 93 -2.96 -17.77 -11.34
CA GLY A 93 -3.33 -17.94 -9.92
C GLY A 93 -3.09 -19.33 -9.35
N LYS A 94 -2.44 -20.24 -10.10
CA LYS A 94 -2.17 -21.62 -9.67
C LYS A 94 -0.84 -21.71 -8.92
N HIS A 95 -0.75 -20.99 -7.80
CA HIS A 95 0.51 -20.79 -7.05
C HIS A 95 1.17 -22.09 -6.56
N LYS A 96 0.39 -23.08 -6.11
CA LYS A 96 0.94 -24.40 -5.68
C LYS A 96 1.61 -25.16 -6.83
N GLN A 97 1.00 -25.14 -8.03
CA GLN A 97 1.57 -25.79 -9.21
C GLN A 97 2.80 -25.04 -9.70
N ALA A 98 2.78 -23.70 -9.65
CA ALA A 98 3.94 -22.88 -9.97
C ALA A 98 5.15 -23.26 -9.10
N ILE A 99 4.96 -23.38 -7.78
CA ILE A 99 6.03 -23.79 -6.84
C ILE A 99 6.59 -25.17 -7.19
N GLN A 100 5.74 -26.15 -7.48
CA GLN A 100 6.18 -27.50 -7.87
C GLN A 100 7.05 -27.48 -9.14
N VAL A 101 6.65 -26.70 -10.14
CA VAL A 101 7.41 -26.52 -11.38
C VAL A 101 8.74 -25.80 -11.12
N TYR A 102 8.76 -24.81 -10.23
CA TYR A 102 9.99 -24.13 -9.85
C TYR A 102 10.96 -25.06 -9.11
N GLU A 103 10.46 -25.95 -8.25
CA GLU A 103 11.27 -26.98 -7.58
C GLU A 103 11.79 -28.05 -8.55
N GLU A 104 11.02 -28.37 -9.59
CA GLU A 104 11.50 -29.19 -10.70
C GLU A 104 12.62 -28.49 -11.49
N ALA A 105 12.44 -27.20 -11.80
CA ALA A 105 13.47 -26.41 -12.48
C ALA A 105 14.79 -26.35 -11.69
N GLN A 106 14.72 -26.23 -10.35
CA GLN A 106 15.90 -26.26 -9.47
C GLN A 106 16.60 -27.63 -9.52
N ARG A 107 15.86 -28.73 -9.39
CA ARG A 107 16.41 -30.09 -9.44
C ARG A 107 17.13 -30.37 -10.76
N ILE A 108 16.55 -29.95 -11.88
CA ILE A 108 17.15 -30.11 -13.22
C ILE A 108 18.37 -29.20 -13.39
N GLY A 109 18.33 -27.98 -12.85
CA GLY A 109 19.49 -27.08 -12.80
C GLY A 109 20.69 -27.72 -12.08
N GLU A 110 20.45 -28.27 -10.89
CA GLU A 110 21.48 -28.99 -10.11
C GLU A 110 22.02 -30.22 -10.85
N GLU A 111 21.14 -31.00 -11.49
CA GLU A 111 21.54 -32.18 -12.28
C GLU A 111 22.39 -31.78 -13.49
N ASN A 112 22.04 -30.70 -14.18
CA ASN A 112 22.79 -30.19 -15.33
C ASN A 112 24.20 -29.76 -14.94
N VAL A 113 24.35 -29.06 -13.81
CA VAL A 113 25.66 -28.69 -13.27
C VAL A 113 26.47 -29.92 -12.89
N ARG A 114 25.85 -30.92 -12.25
CA ARG A 114 26.50 -32.19 -11.90
C ARG A 114 27.01 -32.93 -13.14
N LYS A 115 26.23 -32.97 -14.23
CA LYS A 115 26.62 -33.58 -15.52
C LYS A 115 27.78 -32.86 -16.21
N ARG A 116 27.94 -31.55 -15.97
CA ARG A 116 29.08 -30.77 -16.50
C ARG A 116 30.39 -30.99 -15.73
N ASN A 117 30.41 -31.87 -14.73
CA ASN A 117 31.55 -32.14 -13.84
C ASN A 117 32.05 -30.89 -13.09
N GLU A 118 31.20 -29.89 -12.92
CA GLU A 118 31.49 -28.74 -12.07
C GLU A 118 31.25 -29.16 -10.61
N VAL A 119 32.33 -29.37 -9.85
CA VAL A 119 32.24 -29.80 -8.45
C VAL A 119 32.75 -28.69 -7.53
N GLY A 120 31.90 -28.20 -6.63
CA GLY A 120 32.28 -27.21 -5.62
C GLY A 120 31.19 -26.19 -5.30
N ARG A 121 31.53 -25.20 -4.47
CA ARG A 121 30.62 -24.11 -4.07
C ARG A 121 30.18 -23.24 -5.27
N GLN A 122 31.09 -23.03 -6.22
CA GLN A 122 30.84 -22.29 -7.48
C GLN A 122 29.75 -22.95 -8.33
N ALA A 123 29.75 -24.29 -8.37
CA ALA A 123 28.80 -25.08 -9.14
C ALA A 123 27.37 -24.97 -8.57
N ARG A 124 27.22 -25.01 -7.23
CA ARG A 124 25.91 -24.80 -6.58
C ARG A 124 25.36 -23.40 -6.83
N LEU A 125 26.22 -22.36 -6.76
CA LEU A 125 25.84 -20.98 -7.07
C LEU A 125 25.46 -20.80 -8.55
N SER A 126 26.02 -21.61 -9.46
CA SER A 126 25.68 -21.62 -10.90
C SER A 126 24.33 -22.30 -11.18
N ALA A 127 23.93 -23.28 -10.35
CA ALA A 127 22.63 -23.94 -10.44
C ALA A 127 21.49 -23.09 -9.85
N ASP A 128 21.81 -22.27 -8.86
CA ASP A 128 20.87 -21.41 -8.15
C ASP A 128 20.55 -20.15 -8.97
N ASP A 129 19.34 -20.08 -9.50
CA ASP A 129 18.83 -18.93 -10.24
C ASP A 129 17.97 -18.06 -9.32
N TRP A 130 18.32 -16.78 -9.20
CA TRP A 130 17.60 -15.82 -8.37
C TRP A 130 16.13 -15.68 -8.80
N GLU A 131 15.84 -15.82 -10.10
CA GLU A 131 14.47 -15.68 -10.63
C GLU A 131 13.54 -16.73 -10.06
N ILE A 132 14.05 -17.95 -9.85
CA ILE A 132 13.25 -19.05 -9.33
C ILE A 132 12.87 -18.75 -7.88
N TRP A 133 13.86 -18.34 -7.07
CA TRP A 133 13.65 -17.97 -5.67
C TRP A 133 12.72 -16.76 -5.53
N HIS A 134 12.90 -15.73 -6.36
CA HIS A 134 12.03 -14.56 -6.41
C HIS A 134 10.58 -14.95 -6.73
N ASN A 135 10.36 -15.75 -7.79
CA ASN A 135 9.02 -16.17 -8.19
C ASN A 135 8.36 -17.13 -7.18
N LYS A 136 9.13 -18.01 -6.50
CA LYS A 136 8.62 -18.80 -5.37
C LYS A 136 8.17 -17.90 -4.23
N GLY A 137 8.95 -16.87 -3.89
CA GLY A 137 8.58 -15.86 -2.91
C GLY A 137 7.25 -15.17 -3.24
N LEU A 138 7.07 -14.75 -4.51
CA LEU A 138 5.80 -14.18 -4.99
C LEU A 138 4.62 -15.15 -4.84
N CYS A 139 4.83 -16.45 -5.13
CA CYS A 139 3.79 -17.47 -4.93
C CYS A 139 3.44 -17.64 -3.45
N TYR A 140 4.43 -17.64 -2.56
CA TYR A 140 4.22 -17.77 -1.11
C TYR A 140 3.48 -16.57 -0.51
N ILE A 141 3.71 -15.34 -1.01
CA ILE A 141 2.92 -14.16 -0.62
C ILE A 141 1.43 -14.40 -0.87
N HIS A 142 1.05 -14.83 -2.08
CA HIS A 142 -0.35 -15.10 -2.44
C HIS A 142 -0.96 -16.24 -1.63
N MET A 143 -0.14 -17.21 -1.21
CA MET A 143 -0.55 -18.29 -0.31
C MET A 143 -0.57 -17.90 1.17
N LYS A 144 -0.25 -16.64 1.52
CA LYS A 144 -0.11 -16.13 2.90
C LYS A 144 0.95 -16.85 3.73
N GLN A 145 1.91 -17.52 3.09
CA GLN A 145 3.02 -18.21 3.76
C GLN A 145 4.22 -17.25 3.86
N LEU A 146 4.07 -16.22 4.70
CA LEU A 146 5.01 -15.08 4.75
C LEU A 146 6.44 -15.49 5.17
N GLY A 147 6.59 -16.45 6.08
CA GLY A 147 7.92 -16.94 6.49
C GLY A 147 8.71 -17.58 5.34
N LEU A 148 8.07 -18.47 4.57
CA LEU A 148 8.70 -19.09 3.39
C LEU A 148 8.98 -18.06 2.28
N ALA A 149 8.14 -17.03 2.17
CA ALA A 149 8.38 -15.93 1.24
C ALA A 149 9.65 -15.16 1.60
N ILE A 150 9.84 -14.82 2.88
CA ILE A 150 11.05 -14.14 3.39
C ILE A 150 12.30 -14.97 3.07
N GLU A 151 12.32 -16.25 3.42
CA GLU A 151 13.46 -17.13 3.13
C GLU A 151 13.77 -17.18 1.63
N SER A 152 12.73 -17.24 0.79
CA SER A 152 12.88 -17.30 -0.66
C SER A 152 13.48 -16.01 -1.21
N PHE A 153 13.02 -14.84 -0.77
CA PHE A 153 13.58 -13.57 -1.22
C PHE A 153 14.99 -13.29 -0.67
N GLN A 154 15.28 -13.68 0.57
CA GLN A 154 16.62 -13.59 1.14
C GLN A 154 17.62 -14.46 0.34
N ARG A 155 17.21 -15.66 -0.08
CA ARG A 155 18.02 -16.50 -0.99
C ARG A 155 18.17 -15.88 -2.37
N ALA A 156 17.11 -15.29 -2.93
CA ALA A 156 17.21 -14.59 -4.21
C ALA A 156 18.25 -13.46 -4.14
N ASN A 157 18.19 -12.62 -3.10
CA ASN A 157 19.12 -11.52 -2.90
C ASN A 157 20.57 -11.97 -2.58
N SER A 158 20.76 -13.14 -1.98
CA SER A 158 22.10 -13.69 -1.73
C SER A 158 22.78 -14.23 -3.00
N ILE A 159 21.98 -14.64 -4.00
CA ILE A 159 22.45 -15.02 -5.34
C ILE A 159 22.72 -13.76 -6.16
N GLN A 160 21.69 -12.94 -6.36
CA GLN A 160 21.79 -11.70 -7.12
C GLN A 160 20.85 -10.63 -6.55
N ARG A 161 21.42 -9.49 -6.18
CA ARG A 161 20.70 -8.36 -5.58
C ARG A 161 19.89 -7.62 -6.63
N HIS A 162 18.58 -7.49 -6.41
CA HIS A 162 17.66 -6.78 -7.29
C HIS A 162 16.65 -5.94 -6.50
N ASP A 163 16.44 -4.71 -6.95
CA ASP A 163 15.47 -3.76 -6.36
C ASP A 163 14.09 -4.38 -6.22
N ALA A 164 13.60 -5.07 -7.25
CA ALA A 164 12.31 -5.74 -7.23
C ALA A 164 12.22 -6.79 -6.11
N THR A 165 13.28 -7.54 -5.85
CA THR A 165 13.31 -8.56 -4.79
C THR A 165 13.33 -7.91 -3.41
N TYR A 166 14.14 -6.86 -3.20
CA TYR A 166 14.14 -6.09 -1.96
C TYR A 166 12.78 -5.44 -1.68
N MET A 167 12.15 -4.86 -2.69
CA MET A 167 10.82 -4.27 -2.60
C MET A 167 9.77 -5.29 -2.16
N GLN A 168 9.79 -6.51 -2.72
CA GLN A 168 8.87 -7.56 -2.28
C GLN A 168 9.20 -8.07 -0.88
N LEU A 169 10.48 -8.23 -0.53
CA LEU A 169 10.89 -8.67 0.81
C LEU A 169 10.44 -7.69 1.89
N GLY A 170 10.72 -6.39 1.71
CA GLY A 170 10.25 -5.35 2.64
C GLY A 170 8.73 -5.30 2.73
N LYS A 171 8.01 -5.49 1.61
CA LYS A 171 6.55 -5.62 1.62
C LYS A 171 6.06 -6.81 2.43
N VAL A 172 6.77 -7.94 2.41
CA VAL A 172 6.42 -9.10 3.26
C VAL A 172 6.56 -8.76 4.74
N TYR A 173 7.64 -8.07 5.14
CA TYR A 173 7.81 -7.61 6.52
C TYR A 173 6.74 -6.59 6.93
N GLN A 174 6.35 -5.67 6.06
CA GLN A 174 5.22 -4.75 6.30
C GLN A 174 3.89 -5.50 6.48
N LEU A 175 3.64 -6.56 5.71
CA LEU A 175 2.46 -7.42 5.88
C LEU A 175 2.47 -8.21 7.19
N GLN A 176 3.65 -8.42 7.79
CA GLN A 176 3.81 -8.98 9.15
C GLN A 176 3.80 -7.90 10.24
N GLU A 177 3.58 -6.63 9.88
CA GLU A 177 3.66 -5.47 10.78
C GLU A 177 5.04 -5.29 11.46
N ASN A 178 6.08 -5.95 10.94
CA ASN A 178 7.45 -5.79 11.42
C ASN A 178 8.15 -4.67 10.62
N PHE A 179 7.85 -3.43 10.99
CA PHE A 179 8.35 -2.24 10.29
C PHE A 179 9.85 -2.02 10.46
N GLU A 180 10.44 -2.42 11.60
CA GLU A 180 11.88 -2.27 11.85
C GLU A 180 12.72 -3.14 10.92
N GLU A 181 12.37 -4.41 10.78
CA GLU A 181 13.05 -5.31 9.84
C GLU A 181 12.80 -4.90 8.38
N ALA A 182 11.60 -4.40 8.07
CA ALA A 182 11.33 -3.83 6.74
C ALA A 182 12.27 -2.66 6.42
N LEU A 183 12.50 -1.76 7.38
CA LEU A 183 13.42 -0.63 7.22
C LEU A 183 14.87 -1.07 7.02
N LYS A 184 15.35 -2.10 7.75
CA LYS A 184 16.70 -2.65 7.52
C LYS A 184 16.85 -3.18 6.10
N VAL A 185 15.87 -3.96 5.62
CA VAL A 185 15.87 -4.49 4.25
C VAL A 185 15.83 -3.37 3.21
N TYR A 186 15.02 -2.33 3.44
CA TYR A 186 14.96 -1.22 2.51
C TYR A 186 16.21 -0.35 2.56
N GLN A 187 16.88 -0.22 3.70
CA GLN A 187 18.16 0.46 3.81
C GLN A 187 19.24 -0.26 2.99
N ASP A 188 19.33 -1.60 3.11
CA ASP A 188 20.22 -2.42 2.27
C ASP A 188 19.94 -2.22 0.77
N ALA A 189 18.66 -2.00 0.42
CA ALA A 189 18.24 -1.75 -0.96
C ALA A 189 18.63 -0.34 -1.42
N ILE A 190 18.54 0.67 -0.55
CA ILE A 190 18.95 2.06 -0.86
C ILE A 190 20.47 2.12 -1.04
N ASP A 191 21.23 1.41 -0.21
CA ASP A 191 22.69 1.33 -0.34
C ASP A 191 23.11 0.69 -1.68
N PHE A 192 22.27 -0.20 -2.24
CA PHE A 192 22.48 -0.81 -3.54
C PHE A 192 22.00 0.07 -4.71
N SER A 193 20.86 0.73 -4.57
CA SER A 193 20.19 1.52 -5.61
C SER A 193 19.66 2.83 -5.03
N PRO A 194 20.53 3.82 -4.77
CA PRO A 194 20.17 5.05 -4.06
C PRO A 194 19.28 5.98 -4.89
N GLU A 195 19.27 5.82 -6.21
CA GLU A 195 18.55 6.69 -7.15
C GLU A 195 17.11 6.21 -7.42
N ASN A 196 16.68 5.09 -6.83
CA ASN A 196 15.35 4.53 -7.08
C ASN A 196 14.26 5.30 -6.30
N PRO A 197 13.40 6.10 -6.98
CA PRO A 197 12.41 6.93 -6.31
C PRO A 197 11.29 6.11 -5.66
N GLU A 198 10.95 4.94 -6.22
CA GLU A 198 9.90 4.09 -5.66
C GLU A 198 10.32 3.51 -4.31
N LEU A 199 11.59 3.13 -4.18
CA LEU A 199 12.17 2.63 -2.94
C LEU A 199 12.21 3.73 -1.86
N LEU A 200 12.75 4.90 -2.20
CA LEU A 200 12.80 6.06 -1.30
C LEU A 200 11.41 6.48 -0.82
N THR A 201 10.42 6.47 -1.72
CA THR A 201 9.01 6.74 -1.37
C THR A 201 8.48 5.71 -0.39
N THR A 202 8.77 4.43 -0.61
CA THR A 202 8.31 3.33 0.25
C THR A 202 8.91 3.42 1.64
N VAL A 203 10.19 3.77 1.76
CA VAL A 203 10.85 4.00 3.05
C VAL A 203 10.25 5.20 3.77
N GLY A 204 10.02 6.32 3.06
CA GLY A 204 9.34 7.49 3.63
C GLY A 204 7.95 7.15 4.18
N LEU A 205 7.17 6.33 3.47
CA LEU A 205 5.86 5.85 3.93
C LEU A 205 5.96 4.94 5.17
N VAL A 206 7.01 4.12 5.28
CA VAL A 206 7.24 3.28 6.47
C VAL A 206 7.57 4.16 7.68
N TRP A 207 8.43 5.16 7.51
CA TRP A 207 8.73 6.12 8.59
C TRP A 207 7.50 6.91 9.03
N LEU A 208 6.63 7.31 8.09
CA LEU A 208 5.33 7.91 8.42
C LEU A 208 4.45 6.98 9.27
N ARG A 209 4.46 5.68 8.96
CA ARG A 209 3.71 4.68 9.74
C ARG A 209 4.26 4.53 11.17
N LEU A 210 5.56 4.76 11.35
CA LEU A 210 6.24 4.82 12.65
C LEU A 210 6.15 6.19 13.33
N GLN A 211 5.41 7.15 12.76
CA GLN A 211 5.25 8.53 13.26
C GLN A 211 6.56 9.36 13.32
N GLU A 212 7.61 8.92 12.62
CA GLU A 212 8.90 9.61 12.52
C GLU A 212 8.90 10.60 11.34
N ASN A 213 8.11 11.66 11.47
CA ASN A 213 7.88 12.66 10.41
C ASN A 213 9.17 13.29 9.83
N PRO A 214 10.21 13.65 10.63
CA PRO A 214 11.43 14.26 10.09
C PRO A 214 12.20 13.34 9.14
N LYS A 215 12.38 12.06 9.53
CA LYS A 215 13.08 11.06 8.70
C LYS A 215 12.26 10.73 7.45
N ALA A 216 10.95 10.64 7.58
CA ALA A 216 10.06 10.44 6.45
C ALA A 216 10.20 11.59 5.43
N PHE A 217 10.20 12.83 5.91
CA PHE A 217 10.30 14.01 5.06
C PHE A 217 11.63 14.07 4.29
N GLU A 218 12.74 13.70 4.93
CA GLU A 218 14.04 13.61 4.26
C GLU A 218 14.02 12.61 3.10
N GLN A 219 13.54 11.38 3.33
CA GLN A 219 13.52 10.33 2.31
C GLN A 219 12.52 10.64 1.17
N LEU A 220 11.37 11.23 1.50
CA LEU A 220 10.42 11.72 0.49
C LEU A 220 10.99 12.88 -0.31
N GLY A 221 11.76 13.77 0.34
CA GLY A 221 12.51 14.84 -0.32
C GLY A 221 13.51 14.30 -1.33
N ASN A 222 14.33 13.32 -0.93
CA ASN A 222 15.26 12.62 -1.81
C ASN A 222 14.53 11.94 -2.97
N SER A 223 13.38 11.30 -2.74
CA SER A 223 12.58 10.74 -3.83
C SER A 223 12.12 11.81 -4.82
N LEU A 224 11.77 13.02 -4.35
CA LEU A 224 11.29 14.12 -5.20
C LEU A 224 12.42 14.80 -5.99
N THR A 225 13.69 14.65 -5.59
CA THR A 225 14.82 15.14 -6.41
C THR A 225 15.00 14.27 -7.65
N HIS A 226 14.78 12.96 -7.54
CA HIS A 226 14.86 11.99 -8.64
C HIS A 226 13.60 11.95 -9.50
N ASP A 227 12.41 11.92 -8.89
CA ASP A 227 11.13 12.04 -9.60
C ASP A 227 10.24 13.13 -8.99
N PRO A 228 10.31 14.37 -9.52
CA PRO A 228 9.54 15.50 -9.02
C PRO A 228 8.02 15.39 -9.23
N ARG A 229 7.56 14.42 -10.04
CA ARG A 229 6.15 14.28 -10.44
C ARG A 229 5.48 13.05 -9.84
N ASN A 230 6.19 12.26 -9.02
CA ASN A 230 5.62 11.09 -8.39
C ASN A 230 4.46 11.47 -7.45
N ALA A 231 3.23 11.13 -7.85
CA ALA A 231 2.03 11.47 -7.10
C ALA A 231 2.00 10.85 -5.70
N LYS A 232 2.53 9.62 -5.52
CA LYS A 232 2.55 8.95 -4.20
C LYS A 232 3.45 9.70 -3.22
N THR A 233 4.64 10.09 -3.67
CA THR A 233 5.61 10.85 -2.86
C THR A 233 5.07 12.23 -2.52
N ILE A 234 4.46 12.91 -3.49
CA ILE A 234 3.83 14.22 -3.28
C ILE A 234 2.69 14.12 -2.26
N LEU A 235 1.88 13.07 -2.31
CA LEU A 235 0.79 12.85 -1.35
C LEU A 235 1.30 12.73 0.08
N ALA A 236 2.33 11.88 0.28
CA ALA A 236 2.96 11.64 1.57
C ALA A 236 3.73 12.84 2.11
N ALA A 237 4.52 13.52 1.27
CA ALA A 237 5.22 14.73 1.68
C ALA A 237 4.23 15.86 1.98
N GLY A 238 3.18 15.97 1.18
CA GLY A 238 2.11 16.93 1.38
C GLY A 238 1.39 16.73 2.71
N SER A 239 1.13 15.48 3.15
CA SER A 239 0.47 15.24 4.44
C SER A 239 1.33 15.70 5.61
N ILE A 240 2.64 15.46 5.57
CA ILE A 240 3.58 15.99 6.59
C ILE A 240 3.54 17.52 6.62
N ILE A 241 3.51 18.17 5.46
CA ILE A 241 3.44 19.64 5.34
C ILE A 241 2.10 20.15 5.91
N GLN A 242 0.99 19.43 5.70
CA GLN A 242 -0.31 19.78 6.27
C GLN A 242 -0.31 19.66 7.80
N ASP A 243 0.30 18.61 8.34
CA ASP A 243 0.40 18.39 9.78
C ASP A 243 1.22 19.51 10.46
N ASN A 244 2.23 20.05 9.75
CA ASN A 244 2.98 21.25 10.15
C ASN A 244 2.24 22.59 9.89
N GLN A 245 0.94 22.55 9.56
CA GLN A 245 0.07 23.70 9.30
C GLN A 245 0.43 24.55 8.06
N GLU A 246 1.34 24.10 7.20
CA GLU A 246 1.77 24.81 5.98
C GLU A 246 0.84 24.53 4.77
N MET A 247 -0.43 24.89 4.91
CA MET A 247 -1.49 24.53 3.95
C MET A 247 -1.24 25.04 2.52
N ASP A 248 -0.63 26.22 2.36
CA ASP A 248 -0.35 26.79 1.03
C ASP A 248 0.73 26.00 0.27
N THR A 249 1.80 25.60 0.97
CA THR A 249 2.86 24.77 0.41
C THR A 249 2.31 23.41 -0.01
N ALA A 250 1.48 22.79 0.84
CA ALA A 250 0.83 21.52 0.53
C ALA A 250 -0.07 21.62 -0.71
N LEU A 251 -0.89 22.68 -0.84
CA LEU A 251 -1.75 22.91 -2.01
C LEU A 251 -0.95 23.05 -3.32
N ILE A 252 0.18 23.75 -3.29
CA ILE A 252 1.07 23.88 -4.46
C ILE A 252 1.59 22.50 -4.89
N LYS A 253 1.99 21.66 -3.93
CA LYS A 253 2.46 20.30 -4.19
C LYS A 253 1.32 19.42 -4.73
N TYR A 254 0.15 19.46 -4.10
CA TYR A 254 -1.02 18.71 -4.56
C TYR A 254 -1.51 19.10 -5.94
N ARG A 255 -1.34 20.36 -6.35
CA ARG A 255 -1.62 20.78 -7.73
C ARG A 255 -0.79 20.00 -8.74
N VAL A 256 0.47 19.68 -8.43
CA VAL A 256 1.32 18.85 -9.31
C VAL A 256 0.80 17.41 -9.38
N ALA A 257 0.44 16.81 -8.23
CA ALA A 257 -0.14 15.46 -8.20
C ALA A 257 -1.51 15.36 -8.88
N ALA A 258 -2.31 16.42 -8.83
CA ALA A 258 -3.65 16.48 -9.45
C ALA A 258 -3.63 16.38 -10.97
N VAL A 259 -2.54 16.83 -11.60
CA VAL A 259 -2.36 16.68 -13.06
C VAL A 259 -2.10 15.21 -13.43
N GLN A 260 -1.34 14.48 -12.60
CA GLN A 260 -0.99 13.07 -12.85
C GLN A 260 -2.11 12.11 -12.47
N THR A 261 -2.79 12.38 -11.35
CA THR A 261 -3.77 11.46 -10.74
C THR A 261 -5.08 12.19 -10.39
N PRO A 262 -5.83 12.70 -11.38
CA PRO A 262 -7.03 13.51 -11.14
C PRO A 262 -8.20 12.73 -10.49
N ASN A 263 -8.14 11.40 -10.51
CA ASN A 263 -9.16 10.50 -9.98
C ASN A 263 -8.72 9.80 -8.67
N SER A 264 -7.76 10.36 -7.93
CA SER A 264 -7.39 9.84 -6.60
C SER A 264 -8.29 10.44 -5.52
N ALA A 265 -8.99 9.58 -4.77
CA ALA A 265 -9.81 10.00 -3.63
C ALA A 265 -8.96 10.59 -2.50
N GLN A 266 -7.80 9.98 -2.20
CA GLN A 266 -6.87 10.45 -1.18
C GLN A 266 -6.37 11.87 -1.47
N LEU A 267 -6.07 12.17 -2.73
CA LEU A 267 -5.64 13.51 -3.14
C LEU A 267 -6.73 14.56 -2.88
N TRP A 268 -7.96 14.30 -3.32
CA TRP A 268 -9.07 15.24 -3.13
C TRP A 268 -9.46 15.39 -1.65
N ASN A 269 -9.30 14.33 -0.85
CA ASN A 269 -9.42 14.41 0.60
C ASN A 269 -8.41 15.39 1.20
N ASN A 270 -7.12 15.22 0.88
CA ASN A 270 -6.06 16.06 1.43
C ASN A 270 -6.18 17.52 0.96
N ILE A 271 -6.51 17.77 -0.31
CA ILE A 271 -6.83 19.11 -0.81
C ILE A 271 -8.02 19.72 -0.07
N GLY A 272 -9.06 18.92 0.18
CA GLY A 272 -10.23 19.34 0.95
C GLY A 272 -9.86 19.78 2.37
N MET A 273 -8.99 19.02 3.05
CA MET A 273 -8.50 19.34 4.38
C MET A 273 -7.57 20.56 4.39
N CYS A 274 -6.75 20.79 3.35
CA CYS A 274 -6.02 22.05 3.19
C CYS A 274 -6.96 23.26 3.16
N PHE A 275 -8.03 23.19 2.34
CA PHE A 275 -9.02 24.26 2.27
C PHE A 275 -9.77 24.44 3.58
N PHE A 276 -10.05 23.35 4.29
CA PHE A 276 -10.67 23.40 5.61
C PHE A 276 -9.79 24.13 6.63
N GLY A 277 -8.49 23.81 6.68
CA GLY A 277 -7.52 24.51 7.55
C GLY A 277 -7.40 26.00 7.25
N LYS A 278 -7.61 26.41 5.99
CA LYS A 278 -7.68 27.83 5.58
C LYS A 278 -9.06 28.48 5.74
N ALA A 279 -10.02 27.81 6.39
CA ALA A 279 -11.42 28.24 6.56
C ALA A 279 -12.22 28.42 5.25
N PHE A 280 -11.76 27.88 4.12
CA PHE A 280 -12.51 27.85 2.86
C PHE A 280 -13.48 26.66 2.82
N HIS A 281 -14.48 26.68 3.69
CA HIS A 281 -15.37 25.54 3.93
C HIS A 281 -16.15 25.08 2.69
N THR A 282 -16.57 25.98 1.80
CA THR A 282 -17.30 25.62 0.56
C THR A 282 -16.43 24.84 -0.43
N ALA A 283 -15.18 25.27 -0.60
CA ALA A 283 -14.19 24.57 -1.40
C ALA A 283 -13.83 23.21 -0.77
N ALA A 284 -13.67 23.17 0.55
CA ALA A 284 -13.42 21.93 1.30
C ALA A 284 -14.52 20.89 1.07
N VAL A 285 -15.80 21.26 1.25
CA VAL A 285 -16.94 20.36 0.99
C VAL A 285 -16.97 19.89 -0.46
N SER A 286 -16.67 20.77 -1.42
CA SER A 286 -16.66 20.41 -2.85
C SER A 286 -15.59 19.36 -3.17
N CYS A 287 -14.37 19.55 -2.66
CA CYS A 287 -13.27 18.60 -2.81
C CYS A 287 -13.57 17.26 -2.11
N LEU A 288 -14.06 17.31 -0.86
CA LEU A 288 -14.38 16.10 -0.09
C LEU A 288 -15.55 15.31 -0.68
N LYS A 289 -16.59 15.97 -1.21
CA LYS A 289 -17.67 15.29 -1.93
C LYS A 289 -17.18 14.62 -3.21
N ARG A 290 -16.22 15.24 -3.92
CA ARG A 290 -15.56 14.61 -5.07
C ARG A 290 -14.75 13.39 -4.63
N ALA A 291 -14.02 13.49 -3.52
CA ALA A 291 -13.30 12.36 -2.94
C ALA A 291 -14.24 11.19 -2.61
N LEU A 292 -15.37 11.50 -1.96
CA LEU A 292 -16.40 10.50 -1.60
C LEU A 292 -17.05 9.86 -2.83
N TYR A 293 -17.26 10.62 -3.90
CA TYR A 293 -17.77 10.05 -5.15
C TYR A 293 -16.79 9.07 -5.79
N LEU A 294 -15.48 9.32 -5.67
CA LEU A 294 -14.42 8.45 -6.20
C LEU A 294 -14.25 7.20 -5.34
N ASP A 295 -14.37 7.32 -4.02
CA ASP A 295 -14.30 6.20 -3.08
C ASP A 295 -15.39 6.29 -2.00
N PRO A 296 -16.57 5.69 -2.24
CA PRO A 296 -17.70 5.76 -1.31
C PRO A 296 -17.53 5.00 0.00
N PHE A 297 -16.56 4.09 0.08
CA PHE A 297 -16.36 3.21 1.23
C PHE A 297 -15.20 3.64 2.13
N GLU A 298 -14.55 4.76 1.81
CA GLU A 298 -13.49 5.33 2.64
C GLU A 298 -14.08 6.13 3.81
N TRP A 299 -13.86 5.64 5.03
CA TRP A 299 -14.42 6.21 6.26
C TRP A 299 -13.78 7.57 6.58
N ILE A 300 -12.50 7.77 6.25
CA ILE A 300 -11.77 9.02 6.53
C ILE A 300 -12.45 10.21 5.84
N ILE A 301 -12.92 10.02 4.61
CA ILE A 301 -13.59 11.08 3.84
C ILE A 301 -14.94 11.44 4.48
N CYS A 302 -15.70 10.43 4.93
CA CYS A 302 -16.95 10.64 5.65
C CYS A 302 -16.71 11.39 6.97
N TYR A 303 -15.71 10.96 7.73
CA TYR A 303 -15.29 11.64 8.95
C TYR A 303 -14.94 13.12 8.71
N ASN A 304 -14.12 13.39 7.69
CA ASN A 304 -13.71 14.75 7.32
C ASN A 304 -14.90 15.60 6.86
N LEU A 305 -15.82 15.06 6.06
CA LEU A 305 -17.07 15.76 5.70
C LEU A 305 -17.91 16.08 6.94
N GLY A 306 -18.01 15.15 7.88
CA GLY A 306 -18.65 15.36 9.17
C GLY A 306 -18.06 16.55 9.92
N LEU A 307 -16.72 16.64 10.00
CA LEU A 307 -16.01 17.75 10.63
C LEU A 307 -16.29 19.09 9.95
N VAL A 308 -16.23 19.15 8.62
CA VAL A 308 -16.50 20.40 7.89
C VAL A 308 -17.97 20.84 8.08
N HIS A 309 -18.92 19.89 8.05
CA HIS A 309 -20.33 20.18 8.28
C HIS A 309 -20.62 20.60 9.72
N LEU A 310 -19.93 20.02 10.70
CA LEU A 310 -20.05 20.40 12.11
C LEU A 310 -19.57 21.85 12.31
N ASN A 311 -18.41 22.20 11.75
CA ASN A 311 -17.85 23.56 11.86
C ASN A 311 -18.71 24.61 11.14
N THR A 312 -19.37 24.25 10.04
CA THR A 312 -20.30 25.14 9.33
C THR A 312 -21.71 25.19 9.94
N GLY A 313 -21.96 24.51 11.06
CA GLY A 313 -23.25 24.49 11.75
C GLY A 313 -24.33 23.61 11.07
N GLN A 314 -23.96 22.81 10.08
CA GLN A 314 -24.87 21.92 9.35
C GLN A 314 -24.99 20.56 10.07
N TYR A 315 -25.56 20.58 11.28
CA TYR A 315 -25.56 19.42 12.18
C TYR A 315 -26.25 18.17 11.63
N ALA A 316 -27.32 18.31 10.84
CA ALA A 316 -27.99 17.15 10.23
C ALA A 316 -27.10 16.43 9.19
N SER A 317 -26.33 17.19 8.40
CA SER A 317 -25.36 16.62 7.45
C SER A 317 -24.18 16.01 8.19
N ALA A 318 -23.68 16.69 9.23
CA ALA A 318 -22.61 16.15 10.08
C ALA A 318 -23.01 14.80 10.70
N PHE A 319 -24.22 14.69 11.25
CA PHE A 319 -24.76 13.44 11.80
C PHE A 319 -24.76 12.32 10.78
N HIS A 320 -25.22 12.60 9.55
CA HIS A 320 -25.24 11.62 8.47
C HIS A 320 -23.83 11.10 8.15
N TYR A 321 -22.86 11.99 7.96
CA TYR A 321 -21.50 11.58 7.59
C TYR A 321 -20.73 10.92 8.74
N PHE A 322 -20.91 11.36 10.00
CA PHE A 322 -20.31 10.65 11.14
C PHE A 322 -20.93 9.27 11.34
N SER A 323 -22.25 9.13 11.15
CA SER A 323 -22.91 7.82 11.18
C SER A 323 -22.39 6.90 10.07
N ALA A 324 -22.17 7.44 8.86
CA ALA A 324 -21.54 6.69 7.77
C ALA A 324 -20.10 6.27 8.10
N SER A 325 -19.29 7.17 8.67
CA SER A 325 -17.93 6.87 9.14
C SER A 325 -17.93 5.72 10.15
N ILE A 326 -18.83 5.75 11.14
CA ILE A 326 -18.95 4.70 12.18
C ILE A 326 -19.38 3.35 11.58
N ASN A 327 -20.30 3.37 10.61
CA ASN A 327 -20.74 2.15 9.94
C ASN A 327 -19.64 1.51 9.10
N LEU A 328 -18.75 2.32 8.50
CA LEU A 328 -17.60 1.84 7.72
C LEU A 328 -16.44 1.40 8.61
N LYS A 329 -16.17 2.14 9.70
CA LYS A 329 -15.17 1.82 10.70
C LYS A 329 -15.71 2.07 12.10
N SER A 330 -16.14 0.99 12.75
CA SER A 330 -16.66 1.05 14.12
C SER A 330 -15.59 1.21 15.20
N ASP A 331 -14.32 1.00 14.84
CA ASP A 331 -13.16 1.03 15.74
C ASP A 331 -12.38 2.35 15.60
N PHE A 332 -13.09 3.47 15.81
CA PHE A 332 -12.48 4.80 15.83
C PHE A 332 -13.23 5.72 16.81
N PRO A 333 -12.70 5.90 18.04
CA PRO A 333 -13.39 6.61 19.12
C PRO A 333 -13.78 8.05 18.78
N ALA A 334 -12.91 8.80 18.09
CA ALA A 334 -13.16 10.18 17.73
C ALA A 334 -14.42 10.37 16.86
N SER A 335 -14.77 9.40 16.00
CA SER A 335 -16.03 9.47 15.23
C SER A 335 -17.26 9.44 16.15
N TYR A 336 -17.24 8.67 17.24
CA TYR A 336 -18.33 8.67 18.23
C TYR A 336 -18.36 9.97 19.04
N MET A 337 -17.20 10.51 19.41
CA MET A 337 -17.11 11.80 20.10
C MET A 337 -17.75 12.92 19.26
N TYR A 338 -17.37 13.06 17.99
CA TYR A 338 -17.95 14.10 17.13
C TYR A 338 -19.41 13.84 16.78
N LEU A 339 -19.84 12.57 16.69
CA LEU A 339 -21.26 12.23 16.59
C LEU A 339 -22.02 12.72 17.83
N ALA A 340 -21.49 12.50 19.04
CA ALA A 340 -22.08 12.94 20.28
C ALA A 340 -22.22 14.47 20.34
N ILE A 341 -21.14 15.20 20.01
CA ILE A 341 -21.16 16.67 19.89
C ILE A 341 -22.28 17.11 18.91
N THR A 342 -22.38 16.43 17.77
CA THR A 342 -23.39 16.74 16.76
C THR A 342 -24.81 16.48 17.27
N LEU A 343 -25.05 15.37 17.97
CA LEU A 343 -26.34 15.00 18.56
C LEU A 343 -26.76 15.99 19.65
N ALA A 344 -25.83 16.43 20.50
CA ALA A 344 -26.08 17.47 21.49
C ALA A 344 -26.55 18.78 20.82
N ARG A 345 -25.94 19.17 19.70
CA ARG A 345 -26.36 20.35 18.91
C ARG A 345 -27.73 20.15 18.23
N LEU A 346 -28.07 18.90 17.90
CA LEU A 346 -29.40 18.51 17.40
C LEU A 346 -30.46 18.36 18.52
N LYS A 347 -30.10 18.60 19.79
CA LYS A 347 -30.96 18.44 20.97
C LYS A 347 -31.39 16.99 21.25
N ASP A 348 -30.65 16.02 20.73
CA ASP A 348 -30.84 14.61 21.04
C ASP A 348 -29.87 14.18 22.15
N PHE A 349 -30.19 14.62 23.37
CA PHE A 349 -29.34 14.41 24.54
C PHE A 349 -29.16 12.93 24.92
N PRO A 350 -30.21 12.08 24.94
CA PRO A 350 -30.03 10.67 25.30
C PRO A 350 -29.04 9.95 24.38
N ASN A 351 -29.19 10.11 23.06
CA ASN A 351 -28.28 9.47 22.11
C ASN A 351 -26.88 10.08 22.19
N SER A 352 -26.75 11.38 22.45
CA SER A 352 -25.46 12.03 22.71
C SER A 352 -24.70 11.38 23.87
N CYS A 353 -25.36 11.12 25.00
CA CYS A 353 -24.73 10.47 26.15
C CYS A 353 -24.26 9.05 25.80
N THR A 354 -25.09 8.26 25.12
CA THR A 354 -24.70 6.90 24.69
C THR A 354 -23.49 6.89 23.75
N ALA A 355 -23.38 7.90 22.87
CA ALA A 355 -22.26 8.03 21.96
C ALA A 355 -20.96 8.41 22.70
N TYR A 356 -21.03 9.31 23.69
CA TYR A 356 -19.88 9.62 24.55
C TYR A 356 -19.44 8.41 25.39
N GLU A 357 -20.39 7.71 26.01
CA GLU A 357 -20.10 6.50 26.79
C GLU A 357 -19.40 5.44 25.92
N LYS A 358 -19.86 5.27 24.67
CA LYS A 358 -19.21 4.38 23.72
C LYS A 358 -17.79 4.83 23.36
N ALA A 359 -17.58 6.12 23.09
CA ALA A 359 -16.24 6.66 22.82
C ALA A 359 -15.27 6.41 24.00
N ILE A 360 -15.71 6.71 25.23
CA ILE A 360 -14.92 6.54 26.46
C ILE A 360 -14.65 5.05 26.75
N SER A 361 -15.60 4.16 26.43
CA SER A 361 -15.39 2.71 26.61
C SER A 361 -14.31 2.12 25.69
N MET A 362 -14.03 2.79 24.56
CA MET A 362 -13.03 2.36 23.59
C MET A 362 -11.66 2.96 23.92
N GLU A 363 -11.62 4.24 24.26
CA GLU A 363 -10.39 4.97 24.56
C GLU A 363 -10.61 5.98 25.70
N GLN A 364 -9.82 5.84 26.76
CA GLN A 364 -9.77 6.81 27.84
C GLN A 364 -8.95 8.03 27.41
N ASP A 365 -9.61 8.91 26.67
CA ASP A 365 -9.04 10.18 26.27
C ASP A 365 -9.62 11.34 27.09
N HIS A 366 -8.75 12.23 27.54
CA HIS A 366 -9.11 13.43 28.29
C HIS A 366 -10.10 14.31 27.50
N MET A 367 -9.95 14.46 26.18
CA MET A 367 -10.86 15.27 25.36
C MET A 367 -12.29 14.72 25.33
N ASN A 368 -12.45 13.39 25.33
CA ASN A 368 -13.76 12.75 25.43
C ASN A 368 -14.45 13.12 26.75
N HIS A 369 -13.72 13.09 27.86
CA HIS A 369 -14.23 13.45 29.18
C HIS A 369 -14.59 14.93 29.30
N LEU A 370 -13.78 15.84 28.75
CA LEU A 370 -14.06 17.28 28.76
C LEU A 370 -15.33 17.60 27.95
N ASN A 371 -15.39 17.11 26.70
CA ASN A 371 -16.54 17.34 25.83
C ASN A 371 -17.84 16.75 26.40
N TYR A 372 -17.75 15.59 27.05
CA TYR A 372 -18.91 15.00 27.72
C TYR A 372 -19.33 15.83 28.93
N ALA A 373 -18.39 16.28 29.77
CA ALA A 373 -18.69 17.12 30.93
C ALA A 373 -19.35 18.45 30.54
N ILE A 374 -18.87 19.10 29.48
CA ILE A 374 -19.49 20.32 28.92
C ILE A 374 -20.93 20.03 28.46
N THR A 375 -21.14 18.91 27.76
CA THR A 375 -22.46 18.51 27.29
C THR A 375 -23.42 18.25 28.45
N LEU A 376 -22.99 17.53 29.49
CA LEU A 376 -23.77 17.25 30.70
C LEU A 376 -24.15 18.54 31.45
N TYR A 377 -23.19 19.46 31.61
CA TYR A 377 -23.42 20.75 32.27
C TYR A 377 -24.48 21.57 31.53
N ASN A 378 -24.37 21.67 30.20
CA ASN A 378 -25.31 22.42 29.36
C ASN A 378 -26.74 21.88 29.42
N HIS A 379 -26.93 20.63 29.82
CA HIS A 379 -28.23 19.97 29.95
C HIS A 379 -28.68 19.79 31.41
N GLY A 380 -27.98 20.39 32.38
CA GLY A 380 -28.37 20.44 33.79
C GLY A 380 -27.93 19.25 34.65
N GLU A 381 -27.18 18.29 34.11
CA GLU A 381 -26.63 17.15 34.87
C GLU A 381 -25.30 17.53 35.55
N VAL A 382 -25.38 18.42 36.53
CA VAL A 382 -24.21 19.04 37.19
C VAL A 382 -23.33 18.02 37.93
N ASP A 383 -23.93 17.03 38.59
CA ASP A 383 -23.17 16.03 39.36
C ASP A 383 -22.32 15.13 38.45
N LYS A 384 -22.89 14.61 37.37
CA LYS A 384 -22.14 13.84 36.37
C LYS A 384 -21.12 14.70 35.64
N ALA A 385 -21.43 15.97 35.37
CA ALA A 385 -20.46 16.90 34.79
C ALA A 385 -19.23 17.07 35.70
N ARG A 386 -19.41 17.17 37.04
CA ARG A 386 -18.30 17.22 38.00
C ARG A 386 -17.46 15.95 37.99
N THR A 387 -18.07 14.78 37.90
CA THR A 387 -17.32 13.52 37.87
C THR A 387 -16.46 13.41 36.62
N HIS A 388 -17.03 13.68 35.43
CA HIS A 388 -16.27 13.63 34.18
C HIS A 388 -15.20 14.72 34.10
N HIS A 389 -15.46 15.93 34.61
CA HIS A 389 -14.46 16.99 34.69
C HIS A 389 -13.33 16.66 35.67
N GLY A 390 -13.63 15.97 36.78
CA GLY A 390 -12.62 15.45 37.71
C GLY A 390 -11.70 14.41 37.06
N ILE A 391 -12.28 13.48 36.29
CA ILE A 391 -11.52 12.48 35.53
C ILE A 391 -10.66 13.15 34.46
N PHE A 392 -11.21 14.13 33.72
CA PHE A 392 -10.44 14.94 32.78
C PHE A 392 -9.18 15.52 33.43
N LYS A 393 -9.29 16.12 34.63
CA LYS A 393 -8.14 16.70 35.33
C LYS A 393 -7.09 15.68 35.73
N GLN A 394 -7.52 14.48 36.11
CA GLN A 394 -6.60 13.39 36.44
C GLN A 394 -5.82 12.97 35.19
N LEU A 395 -6.52 12.66 34.10
CA LEU A 395 -5.91 12.27 32.83
C LEU A 395 -5.01 13.38 32.26
N TYR A 396 -5.46 14.64 32.34
CA TYR A 396 -4.69 15.78 31.84
C TYR A 396 -3.40 16.01 32.64
N ALA A 397 -3.38 15.70 33.93
CA ALA A 397 -2.19 15.82 34.77
C ALA A 397 -1.14 14.73 34.47
N GLU A 398 -1.52 13.65 33.81
CA GLU A 398 -0.64 12.54 33.42
C GLU A 398 0.00 12.74 32.03
N LEU A 399 -0.41 13.79 31.28
CA LEU A 399 0.15 14.12 29.96
C LEU A 399 1.59 14.64 30.03
N ASN A 400 2.37 14.39 28.97
CA ASN A 400 3.74 14.89 28.84
C ASN A 400 3.77 16.40 28.58
N GLN A 401 4.89 17.07 28.89
CA GLN A 401 5.04 18.52 28.72
C GLN A 401 4.83 19.00 27.27
N GLU A 402 5.18 18.21 26.26
CA GLU A 402 5.01 18.57 24.84
C GLU A 402 3.54 18.59 24.40
N ASP A 403 2.70 17.71 24.97
CA ASP A 403 1.26 17.63 24.68
C ASP A 403 0.51 18.84 25.28
N VAL A 404 0.98 19.33 26.43
CA VAL A 404 0.36 20.45 27.17
C VAL A 404 0.60 21.81 26.50
N GLU A 405 1.68 21.99 25.74
CA GLU A 405 2.03 23.27 25.11
C GLU A 405 1.08 23.70 23.98
N HIS A 406 0.33 22.76 23.38
CA HIS A 406 -0.57 23.02 22.26
C HIS A 406 -2.04 23.23 22.67
N ASP A 407 -2.37 23.09 23.97
CA ASP A 407 -3.75 22.92 24.46
C ASP A 407 -4.30 24.12 25.28
N TYR A 408 -3.86 25.34 24.96
CA TYR A 408 -4.32 26.55 25.66
C TYR A 408 -5.86 26.70 25.64
N GLU A 409 -6.50 26.37 24.51
CA GLU A 409 -7.96 26.44 24.37
C GLU A 409 -8.69 25.39 25.22
N VAL A 410 -8.14 24.18 25.30
CA VAL A 410 -8.69 23.08 26.11
C VAL A 410 -8.70 23.48 27.58
N MET A 411 -7.60 24.07 28.05
CA MET A 411 -7.48 24.58 29.41
C MET A 411 -8.42 25.76 29.67
N ALA A 412 -8.59 26.68 28.72
CA ALA A 412 -9.56 27.77 28.84
C ALA A 412 -11.00 27.25 28.96
N GLN A 413 -11.38 26.23 28.17
CA GLN A 413 -12.69 25.59 28.25
C GLN A 413 -12.90 24.87 29.59
N SER A 414 -11.88 24.14 30.05
CA SER A 414 -11.88 23.47 31.35
C SER A 414 -12.04 24.45 32.53
N GLN A 415 -11.29 25.57 32.52
CA GLN A 415 -11.41 26.62 33.52
C GLN A 415 -12.79 27.28 33.51
N GLY A 416 -13.31 27.60 32.31
CA GLY A 416 -14.66 28.13 32.16
C GLY A 416 -15.73 27.18 32.71
N LEU A 417 -15.60 25.88 32.45
CA LEU A 417 -16.48 24.86 33.03
C LEU A 417 -16.35 24.79 34.56
N GLN A 418 -15.14 24.87 35.11
CA GLN A 418 -14.91 24.84 36.55
C GLN A 418 -15.56 26.04 37.27
N GLU A 419 -15.46 27.24 36.71
CA GLU A 419 -16.14 28.42 37.24
C GLU A 419 -17.67 28.27 37.18
N ALA A 420 -18.18 27.66 36.11
CA ALA A 420 -19.61 27.43 35.94
C ALA A 420 -20.15 26.39 36.94
N LEU A 421 -19.38 25.33 37.20
CA LEU A 421 -19.70 24.27 38.17
C LEU A 421 -19.63 24.75 39.63
N SER A 422 -18.75 25.70 39.95
CA SER A 422 -18.63 26.28 41.30
C SER A 422 -19.79 27.24 41.61
N LYS A 423 -20.21 28.06 40.64
CA LYS A 423 -21.40 28.92 40.76
C LYS A 423 -22.68 28.10 40.94
N ALA A 424 -22.83 27.00 40.20
CA ALA A 424 -23.99 26.11 40.32
C ALA A 424 -24.09 25.42 41.71
N GLY A 425 -22.96 25.18 42.39
CA GLY A 425 -22.93 24.59 43.74
C GLY A 425 -23.25 25.56 44.87
N ASN A 426 -23.21 26.87 44.63
CA ASN A 426 -23.55 27.89 45.64
C ASN A 426 -25.04 28.30 45.61
N LEU A 427 -25.82 27.74 44.68
CA LEU A 427 -27.25 28.04 44.45
C LEU A 427 -28.18 26.88 44.83
N SER A 428 -27.62 25.74 45.25
CA SER A 428 -28.30 24.57 45.81
C SER A 428 -28.13 24.55 47.33
#